data_AF-L0A1V1-F1
#
_entry.id   AF-L0A1V1-F1
#
_cell.length_a   1.000
_cell.length_b   1.000
_cell.length_c   1.000
_cell.angle_alpha   90.00
_cell.angle_beta   90.00
_cell.angle_gamma   90.00
#
_symmetry.space_group_name_H-M   'P 1'
#
loop_
_entity.id
_entity.type
_entity.pdbx_description
1 polymer ?
#
loop_
_entity_poly.entity_id
_entity_poly.type
_entity_poly.pdbx_seq_one_letter_code
_entity_poly.pdbx_strand_id
1 'polypeptide(L)'
;MAQRGQSIALTAAIALTGRTLVKLSASKTATTAVAAADQPVGVVEFDTPAGSGATVMVSGVAKVRAGAAVAAGARVTADAQGRAVTAAPAAGVNNGIAGIALEAAAAAGDEIDVLLSPGVFQG
;
A
#
# COMPACT_ATOMS: atom_id res chain seq x y z
N MET A 1 19.75 2.81 15.82
CA MET A 1 18.86 1.70 15.44
C MET A 1 17.50 2.28 15.08
N ALA A 2 17.30 2.63 13.80
CA ALA A 2 16.05 3.23 13.34
C ALA A 2 14.91 2.23 13.54
N GLN A 3 13.89 2.64 14.28
CA GLN A 3 12.76 1.81 14.64
C GLN A 3 12.05 1.39 13.35
N ARG A 4 12.25 0.13 12.93
CA ARG A 4 11.51 -0.47 11.83
C ARG A 4 10.02 -0.27 12.13
N GLY A 5 9.27 0.16 11.12
CA GLY A 5 7.86 0.48 11.22
C GLY A 5 7.04 -0.55 12.01
N GLN A 6 5.94 -0.14 12.65
CA GLN A 6 5.13 -1.11 13.39
C GLN A 6 4.49 -2.09 12.40
N SER A 7 4.81 -3.37 12.57
CA SER A 7 4.22 -4.49 11.83
C SER A 7 3.18 -5.19 12.68
N ILE A 8 2.03 -5.51 12.08
CA ILE A 8 1.01 -6.35 12.69
C ILE A 8 0.86 -7.64 11.88
N ALA A 9 0.54 -8.74 12.56
CA ALA A 9 0.19 -9.99 11.89
C ALA A 9 -1.32 -10.01 11.61
N LEU A 10 -1.70 -10.16 10.35
CA LEU A 10 -3.09 -10.29 9.91
C LEU A 10 -3.26 -11.56 9.09
N THR A 11 -4.38 -12.26 9.22
CA THR A 11 -4.65 -13.42 8.37
C THR A 11 -4.96 -12.95 6.94
N ALA A 12 -4.24 -13.48 5.96
CA ALA A 12 -4.47 -13.19 4.55
C ALA A 12 -5.80 -13.80 4.10
N ALA A 13 -6.75 -12.99 3.64
CA ALA A 13 -8.02 -13.51 3.10
C ALA A 13 -7.87 -14.05 1.68
N ILE A 14 -6.89 -13.55 0.92
CA ILE A 14 -6.51 -14.00 -0.42
C ILE A 14 -4.99 -14.22 -0.47
N ALA A 15 -4.49 -14.82 -1.55
CA ALA A 15 -3.04 -14.83 -1.78
C ALA A 15 -2.54 -13.39 -1.97
N LEU A 16 -1.68 -12.94 -1.06
CA LEU A 16 -1.08 -11.62 -1.08
C LEU A 16 0.31 -11.71 -1.70
N THR A 17 0.58 -10.91 -2.70
CA THR A 17 1.92 -10.76 -3.26
C THR A 17 2.74 -9.83 -2.37
N GLY A 18 3.98 -10.19 -2.07
CA GLY A 18 4.90 -9.36 -1.30
C GLY A 18 5.03 -7.96 -1.91
N ARG A 19 5.21 -6.95 -1.04
CA ARG A 19 5.37 -5.52 -1.39
C ARG A 19 4.15 -4.92 -2.09
N THR A 20 2.96 -5.42 -1.78
CA THR A 20 1.69 -4.83 -2.21
C THR A 20 0.96 -4.15 -1.06
N LEU A 21 0.11 -3.21 -1.42
CA LEU A 21 -0.79 -2.49 -0.53
C LEU A 21 -1.96 -3.38 -0.14
N VAL A 22 -2.25 -3.43 1.15
CA VAL A 22 -3.32 -4.23 1.71
C VAL A 22 -4.33 -3.36 2.45
N LYS A 23 -5.59 -3.75 2.36
CA LYS A 23 -6.72 -3.19 3.11
C LYS A 23 -7.25 -4.25 4.07
N LEU A 24 -7.82 -3.76 5.18
CA LEU A 24 -8.49 -4.61 6.15
C LEU A 24 -9.92 -4.89 5.68
N SER A 25 -10.30 -6.16 5.63
CA SER A 25 -11.67 -6.61 5.42
C SER A 25 -12.47 -6.58 6.73
N ALA A 26 -13.81 -6.57 6.63
CA ALA A 26 -14.72 -6.58 7.78
C ALA A 26 -14.47 -7.76 8.74
N SER A 27 -13.91 -8.87 8.25
CA SER A 27 -13.55 -10.05 9.05
C SER A 27 -12.18 -9.94 9.76
N LYS A 28 -11.58 -8.73 9.82
CA LYS A 28 -10.21 -8.49 10.34
C LYS A 28 -9.12 -9.25 9.59
N THR A 29 -9.35 -9.55 8.32
CA THR A 29 -8.39 -10.22 7.42
C THR A 29 -7.76 -9.21 6.45
N ALA A 30 -6.51 -9.44 6.04
CA ALA A 30 -5.84 -8.62 5.06
C ALA A 30 -6.21 -9.06 3.63
N THR A 31 -6.57 -8.09 2.79
CA THR A 31 -6.86 -8.28 1.36
C THR A 31 -6.10 -7.24 0.55
N THR A 32 -5.77 -7.52 -0.70
CA THR A 32 -5.12 -6.54 -1.57
C THR A 32 -6.02 -5.32 -1.78
N ALA A 33 -5.46 -4.12 -1.65
CA ALA A 33 -6.15 -2.89 -2.05
C ALA A 33 -6.16 -2.84 -3.58
N VAL A 34 -7.34 -2.80 -4.19
CA VAL A 34 -7.49 -2.92 -5.65
C VAL A 34 -8.16 -1.70 -6.28
N ALA A 35 -8.67 -0.78 -5.46
CA ALA A 35 -9.28 0.46 -5.92
C ALA A 35 -8.55 1.67 -5.35
N ALA A 36 -8.49 2.75 -6.12
CA ALA A 36 -7.96 4.03 -5.65
C ALA A 36 -8.80 4.66 -4.51
N ALA A 37 -10.06 4.23 -4.35
CA ALA A 37 -10.93 4.59 -3.24
C ALA A 37 -10.82 3.63 -2.05
N ASP A 38 -10.13 2.49 -2.18
CA ASP A 38 -9.86 1.63 -1.04
C ASP A 38 -8.94 2.37 -0.07
N GLN A 39 -9.16 2.19 1.22
CA GLN A 39 -8.30 2.74 2.25
C GLN A 39 -7.19 1.73 2.58
N PRO A 40 -5.98 1.88 2.01
CA PRO A 40 -4.86 1.02 2.34
C PRO A 40 -4.53 1.18 3.83
N VAL A 41 -4.42 0.06 4.53
CA VAL A 41 -4.08 0.00 5.95
C VAL A 41 -2.58 -0.18 6.13
N GLY A 42 -1.91 -0.78 5.14
CA GLY A 42 -0.49 -1.04 5.22
C GLY A 42 0.05 -1.77 3.99
N VAL A 43 1.26 -2.29 4.12
CA VAL A 43 2.00 -3.02 3.08
C VAL A 43 2.38 -4.40 3.60
N VAL A 44 2.17 -5.42 2.79
CA VAL A 44 2.65 -6.77 3.11
C VAL A 44 4.12 -6.92 2.72
N GLU A 45 4.96 -7.47 3.59
CA GLU A 45 6.40 -7.63 3.28
C GLU A 45 6.69 -8.80 2.35
N PHE A 46 5.98 -9.92 2.52
CA PHE A 46 6.28 -11.20 1.88
C PHE A 46 5.06 -11.81 1.22
N ASP A 47 5.29 -12.65 0.20
CA ASP A 47 4.24 -13.46 -0.40
C ASP A 47 3.59 -14.33 0.67
N THR A 48 2.29 -14.14 0.86
CA THR A 48 1.54 -14.86 1.89
C THR A 48 0.36 -15.57 1.24
N PRO A 49 0.28 -16.91 1.32
CA PRO A 49 -0.87 -17.64 0.80
C PRO A 49 -2.12 -17.35 1.65
N ALA A 50 -3.29 -17.50 1.02
CA ALA A 50 -4.57 -17.32 1.71
C ALA A 50 -4.65 -18.22 2.96
N GLY A 51 -5.18 -17.68 4.06
CA GLY A 51 -5.33 -18.35 5.34
C GLY A 51 -4.08 -18.34 6.22
N SER A 52 -2.93 -17.83 5.75
CA SER A 52 -1.70 -17.71 6.53
C SER A 52 -1.53 -16.33 7.17
N GLY A 53 -0.68 -16.23 8.20
CA GLY A 53 -0.35 -14.98 8.86
C GLY A 53 0.53 -14.09 7.97
N ALA A 54 -0.04 -13.02 7.44
CA ALA A 54 0.67 -11.99 6.69
C ALA A 54 1.24 -10.94 7.65
N THR A 55 2.52 -10.62 7.48
CA THR A 55 3.15 -9.50 8.19
C THR A 55 2.86 -8.22 7.42
N VAL A 56 2.08 -7.32 8.02
CA VAL A 56 1.65 -6.06 7.43
C VAL A 56 2.28 -4.90 8.17
N MET A 57 3.10 -4.10 7.49
CA MET A 57 3.59 -2.83 8.00
C MET A 57 2.48 -1.79 7.96
N VAL A 58 2.13 -1.19 9.10
CA VAL A 58 1.07 -0.18 9.23
C VAL A 58 1.58 1.23 9.50
N SER A 59 2.85 1.37 9.86
CA SER A 59 3.49 2.67 10.07
C SER A 59 4.96 2.62 9.71
N GLY A 60 5.57 3.79 9.45
CA GLY A 60 6.98 3.91 9.11
C GLY A 60 7.24 3.86 7.61
N VAL A 61 8.43 3.43 7.22
CA VAL A 61 8.83 3.31 5.80
C VAL A 61 8.73 1.85 5.38
N ALA A 62 8.00 1.59 4.30
CA ALA A 62 7.81 0.26 3.74
C ALA A 62 8.12 0.25 2.24
N LYS A 63 8.66 -0.87 1.76
CA LYS A 63 8.92 -1.09 0.33
C LYS A 63 7.67 -1.53 -0.39
N VAL A 64 7.28 -0.80 -1.42
CA VAL A 64 6.12 -1.10 -2.25
C VAL A 64 6.53 -1.15 -3.70
N ARG A 65 5.95 -2.09 -4.44
CA ARG A 65 6.13 -2.16 -5.89
C ARG A 65 5.30 -1.07 -6.57
N ALA A 66 5.91 -0.26 -7.42
CA ALA A 66 5.26 0.77 -8.20
C ALA A 66 4.43 0.15 -9.34
N GLY A 67 3.22 0.68 -9.58
CA GLY A 67 2.35 0.29 -10.69
C GLY A 67 2.53 1.17 -11.93
N ALA A 68 3.22 2.30 -11.78
CA ALA A 68 3.50 3.29 -12.82
C ALA A 68 4.72 4.13 -12.44
N ALA A 69 5.08 5.12 -13.27
CA ALA A 69 6.04 6.15 -12.88
C ALA A 69 5.47 6.96 -11.70
N VAL A 70 6.24 7.09 -10.62
CA VAL A 70 5.85 7.81 -9.40
C VAL A 70 6.98 8.77 -9.05
N ALA A 71 6.66 10.04 -8.81
CA ALA A 71 7.65 11.01 -8.36
C ALA A 71 7.92 10.90 -6.85
N ALA A 72 9.16 11.16 -6.42
CA ALA A 72 9.47 11.32 -5.01
C ALA A 72 8.66 12.50 -4.42
N GLY A 73 8.08 12.30 -3.24
CA GLY A 73 7.15 13.24 -2.60
C GLY A 73 5.71 13.14 -3.07
N ALA A 74 5.40 12.34 -4.09
CA ALA A 74 4.03 12.14 -4.54
C ALA A 74 3.21 11.30 -3.54
N ARG A 75 1.93 11.63 -3.40
CA ARG A 75 0.97 10.80 -2.66
C ARG A 75 0.69 9.55 -3.48
N VAL A 76 0.72 8.38 -2.83
CA VAL A 76 0.53 7.09 -3.50
C VAL A 76 -0.76 6.39 -3.07
N THR A 77 -1.46 5.81 -4.02
CA THR A 77 -2.64 4.96 -3.84
C THR A 77 -2.39 3.58 -4.45
N ALA A 78 -3.33 2.65 -4.31
CA ALA A 78 -3.25 1.30 -4.84
C ALA A 78 -3.84 1.21 -6.26
N ASP A 79 -3.19 0.46 -7.15
CA ASP A 79 -3.77 0.00 -8.42
C ASP A 79 -4.56 -1.31 -8.26
N ALA A 80 -5.11 -1.82 -9.37
CA ALA A 80 -5.87 -3.07 -9.39
C ALA A 80 -5.07 -4.32 -8.97
N GLN A 81 -3.75 -4.21 -8.85
CA GLN A 81 -2.84 -5.26 -8.41
C GLN A 81 -2.24 -4.95 -7.01
N GLY A 82 -2.67 -3.90 -6.33
CA GLY A 82 -2.11 -3.47 -5.04
C GLY A 82 -0.74 -2.81 -5.13
N ARG A 83 -0.34 -2.34 -6.31
CA ARG A 83 0.92 -1.60 -6.50
C ARG A 83 0.74 -0.11 -6.24
N ALA A 84 1.81 0.57 -5.84
CA ALA A 84 1.80 2.00 -5.59
C ALA A 84 1.72 2.80 -6.89
N VAL A 85 0.70 3.63 -7.04
CA VAL A 85 0.53 4.57 -8.14
C VAL A 85 0.25 5.97 -7.61
N THR A 86 0.59 7.01 -8.36
CA THR A 86 0.32 8.39 -7.92
C THR A 86 -1.18 8.62 -7.76
N ALA A 87 -1.58 9.14 -6.60
CA ALA A 87 -2.95 9.47 -6.28
C ALA A 87 -3.37 10.75 -7.04
N ALA A 88 -4.26 10.59 -8.01
CA ALA A 88 -4.88 11.69 -8.74
C ALA A 88 -6.42 11.60 -8.60
N PRO A 89 -7.01 12.10 -7.50
CA PRO A 89 -8.45 12.14 -7.35
C PRO A 89 -9.06 13.11 -8.36
N ALA A 90 -10.20 12.74 -8.92
CA ALA A 90 -11.04 13.68 -9.66
C ALA A 90 -11.78 14.61 -8.69
N ALA A 91 -12.25 15.76 -9.19
CA ALA A 91 -13.00 16.72 -8.38
C ALA A 91 -14.21 16.06 -7.70
N GLY A 92 -14.31 16.17 -6.38
CA GLY A 92 -15.37 15.56 -5.57
C GLY A 92 -15.17 14.06 -5.27
N VAL A 93 -14.02 13.48 -5.60
CA VAL A 93 -13.69 12.08 -5.32
C VAL A 93 -12.68 11.99 -4.18
N ASN A 94 -12.95 11.09 -3.24
CA ASN A 94 -12.02 10.76 -2.16
C ASN A 94 -11.18 9.55 -2.59
N ASN A 95 -9.87 9.74 -2.76
CA ASN A 95 -8.93 8.63 -2.96
C ASN A 95 -8.30 8.23 -1.63
N GLY A 96 -8.22 6.94 -1.35
CA GLY A 96 -7.43 6.41 -0.24
C GLY A 96 -5.94 6.51 -0.58
N ILE A 97 -5.18 7.18 0.27
CA ILE A 97 -3.74 7.30 0.17
C ILE A 97 -3.10 6.30 1.12
N ALA A 98 -2.10 5.55 0.64
CA ALA A 98 -1.24 4.72 1.48
C ALA A 98 -0.18 5.55 2.20
N GLY A 99 0.32 6.58 1.52
CA GLY A 99 1.32 7.47 2.08
C GLY A 99 2.00 8.34 1.03
N ILE A 100 3.26 8.67 1.30
CA ILE A 100 4.10 9.51 0.44
C ILE A 100 5.30 8.69 -0.05
N ALA A 101 5.55 8.70 -1.36
CA ALA A 101 6.74 8.08 -1.92
C ALA A 101 8.01 8.84 -1.50
N LEU A 102 8.99 8.15 -0.94
CA LEU A 102 10.31 8.72 -0.62
C LEU A 102 11.27 8.62 -1.81
N GLU A 103 11.05 7.65 -2.68
CA GLU A 103 11.83 7.41 -3.89
C GLU A 103 10.98 7.58 -5.15
N ALA A 104 11.62 7.91 -6.26
CA ALA A 104 10.96 7.98 -7.56
C ALA A 104 11.02 6.61 -8.26
N ALA A 105 9.91 6.18 -8.83
CA ALA A 105 9.83 5.04 -9.74
C ALA A 105 9.82 5.55 -11.19
N ALA A 106 10.61 4.93 -12.06
CA ALA A 106 10.62 5.25 -13.48
C ALA A 106 9.56 4.44 -14.24
N ALA A 107 9.26 3.22 -13.78
CA ALA A 107 8.33 2.32 -14.44
C ALA A 107 7.54 1.44 -13.47
N ALA A 108 6.50 0.79 -14.01
CA ALA A 108 5.79 -0.26 -13.31
C ALA A 108 6.74 -1.43 -12.98
N GLY A 109 6.76 -1.84 -11.72
CA GLY A 109 7.57 -2.94 -11.24
C GLY A 109 8.77 -2.54 -10.39
N ASP A 110 9.15 -1.25 -10.40
CA ASP A 110 10.20 -0.71 -9.53
C ASP A 110 9.78 -0.80 -8.06
N GLU A 111 10.72 -1.13 -7.17
CA GLU A 111 10.49 -1.12 -5.72
C GLU A 111 10.87 0.25 -5.16
N ILE A 112 9.91 0.95 -4.57
CA ILE A 112 10.14 2.26 -3.95
C ILE A 112 9.85 2.23 -2.46
N ASP A 113 10.63 2.99 -1.70
CA ASP A 113 10.33 3.27 -0.30
C ASP A 113 9.16 4.26 -0.19
N VAL A 114 8.12 3.87 0.57
CA VAL A 114 6.93 4.69 0.83
C VAL A 114 6.82 4.93 2.33
N LEU A 115 6.69 6.20 2.72
CA LEU A 115 6.32 6.59 4.07
C LEU A 115 4.82 6.32 4.26
N LEU A 116 4.50 5.31 5.06
CA LEU A 116 3.14 4.92 5.40
C LEU A 116 2.48 6.02 6.23
N SER A 117 1.49 6.66 5.63
CA SER A 117 0.65 7.67 6.24
C SER A 117 -0.76 7.49 5.66
N PRO A 118 -1.49 6.46 6.12
CA PRO A 118 -2.81 6.15 5.58
C PRO A 118 -3.76 7.33 5.83
N GLY A 119 -4.45 7.76 4.78
CA GLY A 119 -5.33 8.91 4.82
C GLY A 119 -6.24 8.99 3.60
N VAL A 120 -7.00 10.07 3.50
CA VAL A 120 -7.85 10.36 2.35
C VAL A 120 -7.36 11.61 1.64
N PHE A 121 -7.28 11.55 0.31
CA PHE A 121 -7.09 12.72 -0.54
C PHE A 121 -8.43 13.12 -1.11
N GLN A 122 -8.89 14.33 -0.80
CA GLN A 122 -9.98 14.95 -1.56
C GLN A 122 -9.42 15.73 -2.73
N GLY A 123 -10.02 15.53 -3.91
CA GLY A 123 -9.89 16.39 -5.08
C GLY A 123 -11.08 17.33 -5.23
#